data_AF-A0A7J6WCW0-F1
#
_entry.id   AF-A0A7J6WCW0-F1
#
_cell.length_a   1.000
_cell.length_b   1.000
_cell.length_c   1.000
_cell.angle_alpha   90.00
_cell.angle_beta   90.00
_cell.angle_gamma   90.00
#
_symmetry.space_group_name_H-M   'P 1'
#
loop_
_entity.id
_entity.type
_entity.pdbx_description
1 polymer ?
#
loop_
_entity_poly.entity_id
_entity_poly.type
_entity_poly.pdbx_seq_one_letter_code
_entity_poly.pdbx_strand_id
1 'polypeptide(L)'
;MQASISLSAVSSPSTIINSKSNLFQFPSSISKNSLNSHFCGLRTEALRFCSSNRFDLSKQQQRRKQQVILCSGSSNGSTPSKGFDYDLVIIGAGVGGHGAALHAVEKGLKTAIIEGDVVGGTCVNRGCVPSKALLAVSGRMREYQNEHHLKALGLQVSAAGYDRQGVADHANNLASKIRSNLTNSMKAIGVDILTGFGTVLGPQKVKYGKVGFSENVITAKNIIIATGSVPFVPKGIEVD
;
A
#
# COMPACT_ATOMS: atom_id res chain seq x y z
N MET A 1 63.67 14.00 -0.75
CA MET A 1 64.19 13.95 0.63
C MET A 1 63.10 13.27 1.47
N GLN A 2 63.05 11.92 1.50
CA GLN A 2 63.49 11.05 2.61
C GLN A 2 62.92 11.49 3.97
N ALA A 3 61.88 10.80 4.46
CA ALA A 3 61.91 9.71 5.47
C ALA A 3 61.65 10.30 6.89
N SER A 4 60.89 9.72 7.83
CA SER A 4 60.99 8.36 8.36
C SER A 4 59.81 8.00 9.28
N ILE A 5 59.66 6.69 9.48
CA ILE A 5 58.69 5.90 10.26
C ILE A 5 59.02 5.90 11.77
N SER A 6 58.03 5.68 12.65
CA SER A 6 58.22 4.81 13.83
C SER A 6 56.90 4.25 14.40
N LEU A 7 56.84 2.92 14.49
CA LEU A 7 55.87 2.11 15.24
C LEU A 7 56.32 1.98 16.71
N SER A 8 55.38 1.72 17.62
CA SER A 8 55.59 0.73 18.69
C SER A 8 54.26 0.27 19.31
N ALA A 9 54.11 -1.06 19.37
CA ALA A 9 53.16 -1.79 20.20
C ALA A 9 53.91 -2.37 21.44
N VAL A 10 53.21 -3.21 22.23
CA VAL A 10 53.63 -3.98 23.44
C VAL A 10 53.20 -3.25 24.74
N SER A 11 52.51 -3.82 25.75
CA SER A 11 52.10 -5.19 26.13
C SER A 11 51.04 -5.12 27.26
N SER A 12 50.23 -6.18 27.40
CA SER A 12 49.36 -6.50 28.54
C SER A 12 50.11 -6.64 29.89
N PRO A 13 49.38 -6.74 31.02
CA PRO A 13 49.20 -8.08 31.60
C PRO A 13 47.81 -8.36 32.20
N SER A 14 47.50 -9.65 32.20
CA SER A 14 46.38 -10.36 32.81
C SER A 14 46.49 -10.42 34.32
N THR A 15 45.36 -10.41 35.05
CA THR A 15 45.25 -11.15 36.33
C THR A 15 43.84 -11.66 36.52
N ILE A 16 43.78 -12.96 36.80
CA ILE A 16 42.64 -13.82 37.08
C ILE A 16 42.31 -13.72 38.57
N ILE A 17 41.04 -13.49 38.95
CA ILE A 17 40.49 -14.03 40.20
C ILE A 17 39.06 -14.54 39.95
N ASN A 18 38.90 -15.81 40.27
CA ASN A 18 37.72 -16.65 40.25
C ASN A 18 36.99 -16.52 41.60
N SER A 19 35.66 -16.36 41.64
CA SER A 19 34.84 -17.04 42.66
C SER A 19 33.32 -16.94 42.42
N LYS A 20 32.72 -18.13 42.39
CA LYS A 20 31.42 -18.52 42.96
C LYS A 20 30.13 -18.01 42.30
N SER A 21 29.64 -18.89 41.44
CA SER A 21 28.22 -19.21 41.27
C SER A 21 27.48 -19.29 42.61
N ASN A 22 26.36 -18.59 42.73
CA ASN A 22 25.28 -19.00 43.62
C ASN A 22 23.93 -18.72 42.94
N LEU A 23 23.17 -19.80 42.82
CA LEU A 23 21.75 -19.86 42.50
C LEU A 23 20.99 -18.80 43.32
N PHE A 24 20.14 -18.03 42.65
CA PHE A 24 19.00 -17.40 43.32
C PHE A 24 17.70 -17.92 42.73
N GLN A 25 17.01 -18.61 43.62
CA GLN A 25 15.77 -19.34 43.49
C GLN A 25 14.61 -18.34 43.51
N PHE A 26 13.69 -18.46 42.55
CA PHE A 26 12.41 -17.76 42.58
C PHE A 26 11.50 -18.34 43.67
N PRO A 27 10.89 -17.54 44.55
CA PRO A 27 9.69 -17.96 45.26
C PRO A 27 8.46 -17.45 44.50
N SER A 28 7.67 -18.42 44.04
CA SER A 28 6.25 -18.30 43.76
C SER A 28 5.50 -18.01 45.06
N SER A 29 4.76 -16.90 45.14
CA SER A 29 3.66 -16.77 46.10
C SER A 29 2.51 -15.99 45.50
N ILE A 30 1.43 -16.74 45.29
CA ILE A 30 0.08 -16.30 45.01
C ILE A 30 -0.41 -15.47 46.19
N SER A 31 -0.91 -14.26 45.94
CA SER A 31 -1.83 -13.58 46.84
C SER A 31 -2.91 -12.88 46.03
N LYS A 32 -4.14 -13.36 46.23
CA LYS A 32 -5.37 -12.73 45.79
C LYS A 32 -5.51 -11.39 46.51
N ASN A 33 -5.85 -10.33 45.79
CA ASN A 33 -6.76 -9.34 46.35
C ASN A 33 -7.60 -8.66 45.26
N SER A 34 -8.89 -8.72 45.54
CA SER A 34 -10.01 -8.06 44.90
C SER A 34 -9.81 -6.55 44.90
N LEU A 35 -10.08 -5.89 43.76
CA LEU A 35 -10.63 -4.54 43.75
C LEU A 35 -11.41 -4.31 42.43
N ASN A 36 -12.64 -3.86 42.63
CA ASN A 36 -13.64 -3.47 41.65
C ASN A 36 -13.11 -2.45 40.63
N SER A 37 -13.42 -2.67 39.36
CA SER A 37 -13.67 -1.57 38.43
C SER A 37 -14.78 -1.96 37.45
N HIS A 38 -15.87 -1.20 37.56
CA HIS A 38 -17.05 -1.30 36.72
C HIS A 38 -16.69 -0.95 35.26
N PHE A 39 -16.95 -1.87 34.34
CA PHE A 39 -17.02 -1.58 32.91
C PHE A 39 -18.46 -1.82 32.46
N CYS A 40 -19.20 -0.73 32.28
CA CYS A 40 -20.57 -0.71 31.77
C CYS A 40 -20.52 -0.59 30.25
N GLY A 41 -21.18 -1.50 29.53
CA GLY A 41 -21.51 -1.27 28.11
C GLY A 41 -21.35 -2.43 27.15
N LEU A 42 -21.86 -3.63 27.47
CA LEU A 42 -22.29 -4.56 26.42
C LEU A 42 -23.61 -5.23 26.79
N ARG A 43 -24.58 -4.98 25.91
CA ARG A 43 -25.97 -5.40 25.93
C ARG A 43 -26.04 -6.92 26.02
N THR A 44 -26.55 -7.43 27.13
CA THR A 44 -26.87 -8.86 27.34
C THR A 44 -28.36 -9.03 27.19
N GLU A 45 -28.81 -9.54 26.04
CA GLU A 45 -30.15 -10.11 25.88
C GLU A 45 -30.00 -11.34 24.99
N ALA A 46 -30.12 -12.51 25.60
CA ALA A 46 -30.63 -13.78 25.07
C ALA A 46 -29.90 -15.00 25.68
N LEU A 47 -30.10 -15.23 26.99
CA LEU A 47 -30.02 -16.57 27.56
C LEU A 47 -31.41 -16.91 28.10
N ARG A 48 -32.22 -17.59 27.27
CA ARG A 48 -33.29 -18.46 27.76
C ARG A 48 -32.91 -19.90 27.44
N PHE A 49 -32.67 -20.62 28.52
CA PHE A 49 -32.62 -22.07 28.58
C PHE A 49 -33.97 -22.65 28.12
N CYS A 50 -33.96 -23.59 27.18
CA CYS A 50 -34.95 -24.65 27.16
C CYS A 50 -34.26 -25.95 26.75
N SER A 51 -34.46 -26.94 27.61
CA SER A 51 -33.87 -28.27 27.57
C SER A 51 -34.46 -29.13 26.45
N SER A 52 -33.70 -30.16 26.08
CA SER A 52 -34.14 -31.39 25.43
C SER A 52 -34.19 -31.37 23.90
N ASN A 53 -33.05 -31.64 23.27
CA ASN A 53 -32.93 -32.85 22.46
C ASN A 53 -31.46 -33.17 22.18
N ARG A 54 -31.07 -34.40 22.53
CA ARG A 54 -29.81 -35.01 22.11
C ARG A 54 -29.85 -35.15 20.59
N PHE A 55 -29.09 -34.32 19.88
CA PHE A 55 -28.73 -34.58 18.50
C PHE A 55 -27.22 -34.48 18.34
N ASP A 56 -26.70 -35.58 17.82
CA ASP A 56 -25.32 -35.95 17.59
C ASP A 56 -24.57 -34.91 16.74
N LEU A 57 -23.68 -34.15 17.37
CA LEU A 57 -22.90 -33.08 16.74
C LEU A 57 -21.57 -33.57 16.15
N SER A 58 -21.51 -34.81 15.68
CA SER A 58 -20.33 -35.39 15.03
C SER A 58 -20.35 -35.35 13.49
N LYS A 59 -21.42 -34.82 12.87
CA LYS A 59 -21.59 -34.79 11.39
C LYS A 59 -21.62 -33.42 10.72
N GLN A 60 -21.39 -32.32 11.45
CA GLN A 60 -21.37 -30.97 10.85
C GLN A 60 -19.98 -30.42 10.50
N GLN A 61 -18.90 -31.16 10.78
CA GLN A 61 -17.53 -30.73 10.46
C GLN A 61 -17.02 -31.11 9.04
N GLN A 62 -17.83 -31.74 8.19
CA GLN A 62 -17.40 -32.18 6.84
C GLN A 62 -18.12 -31.52 5.65
N ARG A 63 -18.80 -30.38 5.84
CA ARG A 63 -19.53 -29.71 4.75
C ARG A 63 -19.30 -28.21 4.59
N ARG A 64 -18.15 -27.69 5.01
CA ARG A 64 -17.55 -26.51 4.37
C ARG A 64 -16.44 -27.00 3.42
N LYS A 65 -16.88 -27.57 2.29
CA LYS A 65 -16.03 -27.58 1.09
C LYS A 65 -15.73 -26.11 0.81
N GLN A 66 -14.52 -25.70 1.16
CA GLN A 66 -13.90 -24.53 0.60
C GLN A 66 -14.01 -24.70 -0.92
N GLN A 67 -14.87 -23.92 -1.57
CA GLN A 67 -14.59 -23.53 -2.94
C GLN A 67 -13.35 -22.65 -2.85
N VAL A 68 -12.20 -23.30 -2.75
CA VAL A 68 -10.97 -22.76 -3.29
C VAL A 68 -11.28 -22.63 -4.78
N ILE A 69 -11.72 -21.45 -5.19
CA ILE A 69 -11.71 -21.08 -6.59
C ILE A 69 -10.22 -21.07 -6.94
N LEU A 70 -9.76 -22.19 -7.53
CA LEU A 70 -8.52 -22.23 -8.27
C LEU A 70 -8.61 -21.07 -9.26
N CYS A 71 -7.80 -20.04 -9.08
CA CYS A 71 -7.48 -19.10 -10.14
C CYS A 71 -6.62 -19.86 -11.17
N SER A 72 -7.26 -20.73 -11.93
CA SER A 72 -6.78 -21.18 -13.23
C SER A 72 -6.51 -19.92 -14.04
N GLY A 73 -5.27 -19.76 -14.52
CA GLY A 73 -4.82 -18.64 -15.32
C GLY A 73 -5.80 -18.36 -16.46
N SER A 74 -6.69 -17.40 -16.24
CA SER A 74 -7.71 -17.03 -17.20
C SER A 74 -7.11 -15.90 -18.01
N SER A 75 -6.52 -16.26 -19.15
CA SER A 75 -6.46 -15.33 -20.28
C SER A 75 -7.83 -14.68 -20.42
N ASN A 76 -7.87 -13.34 -20.46
CA ASN A 76 -9.06 -12.50 -20.61
C ASN A 76 -10.33 -13.27 -21.00
N GLY A 77 -11.09 -13.67 -19.97
CA GLY A 77 -12.33 -14.39 -20.15
C GLY A 77 -13.43 -13.44 -20.58
N SER A 78 -13.52 -13.17 -21.88
CA SER A 78 -14.78 -13.07 -22.63
C SER A 78 -14.46 -12.81 -24.10
N THR A 79 -15.02 -13.66 -24.96
CA THR A 79 -15.08 -13.42 -26.40
C THR A 79 -15.48 -11.97 -26.65
N PRO A 80 -14.70 -11.18 -27.43
CA PRO A 80 -15.07 -9.80 -27.72
C PRO A 80 -16.49 -9.75 -28.24
N SER A 81 -17.30 -8.82 -27.72
CA SER A 81 -18.63 -8.60 -28.26
C SER A 81 -18.52 -8.36 -29.77
N LYS A 82 -19.21 -9.20 -30.56
CA LYS A 82 -19.16 -9.25 -32.03
C LYS A 82 -19.08 -7.84 -32.64
N GLY A 83 -17.88 -7.40 -33.03
CA GLY A 83 -17.63 -6.16 -33.76
C GLY A 83 -16.70 -5.12 -33.10
N PHE A 84 -16.33 -5.26 -31.82
CA PHE A 84 -15.40 -4.33 -31.14
C PHE A 84 -14.12 -5.02 -30.66
N ASP A 85 -13.01 -4.28 -30.60
CA ASP A 85 -11.74 -4.77 -30.07
C ASP A 85 -11.81 -5.01 -28.55
N TYR A 86 -12.55 -4.13 -27.85
CA TYR A 86 -12.74 -4.16 -26.39
C TYR A 86 -14.20 -3.87 -26.03
N ASP A 87 -14.66 -4.40 -24.89
CA ASP A 87 -15.97 -4.03 -24.34
C ASP A 87 -15.90 -2.67 -23.63
N LEU A 88 -14.74 -2.36 -23.04
CA LEU A 88 -14.49 -1.10 -22.34
C LEU A 88 -13.07 -0.59 -22.62
N VAL A 89 -12.96 0.67 -23.02
CA VAL A 89 -11.70 1.41 -23.06
C VAL A 89 -11.75 2.55 -22.04
N ILE A 90 -10.70 2.67 -21.25
CA ILE A 90 -10.54 3.71 -20.23
C ILE A 90 -9.38 4.61 -20.64
N ILE A 91 -9.61 5.91 -20.75
CA ILE A 91 -8.57 6.89 -21.06
C ILE A 91 -8.08 7.52 -19.75
N GLY A 92 -6.87 7.17 -19.34
CA GLY A 92 -6.21 7.61 -18.11
C GLY A 92 -6.13 6.49 -17.06
N ALA A 93 -4.91 6.19 -16.60
CA ALA A 93 -4.61 5.20 -15.55
C ALA A 93 -4.37 5.83 -14.18
N GLY A 94 -5.10 6.90 -13.86
CA GLY A 94 -5.22 7.41 -12.50
C GLY A 94 -6.02 6.46 -11.60
N VAL A 95 -6.19 6.82 -10.32
CA VAL A 95 -6.96 6.00 -9.36
C VAL A 95 -8.40 5.73 -9.81
N GLY A 96 -9.05 6.68 -10.48
CA GLY A 96 -10.39 6.50 -11.04
C GLY A 96 -10.43 5.50 -12.19
N GLY A 97 -9.49 5.61 -13.14
CA GLY A 97 -9.39 4.67 -14.25
C GLY A 97 -8.98 3.27 -13.81
N HIS A 98 -8.07 3.17 -12.84
CA HIS A 98 -7.69 1.90 -12.23
C HIS A 98 -8.88 1.20 -11.55
N GLY A 99 -9.66 1.93 -10.74
CA GLY A 99 -10.84 1.38 -10.08
C GLY A 99 -11.91 0.93 -11.08
N ALA A 100 -12.13 1.71 -12.15
CA ALA A 100 -13.02 1.33 -13.24
C ALA A 100 -12.55 0.06 -13.96
N ALA A 101 -11.24 -0.07 -14.21
CA ALA A 101 -10.66 -1.24 -14.87
C ALA A 101 -10.82 -2.51 -14.04
N LEU A 102 -10.53 -2.42 -12.73
CA LEU A 102 -10.71 -3.53 -11.79
C LEU A 102 -12.17 -4.02 -11.80
N HIS A 103 -13.12 -3.11 -11.67
CA HIS A 103 -14.53 -3.47 -11.65
C HIS A 103 -15.02 -4.03 -13.00
N ALA A 104 -14.52 -3.50 -14.12
CA ALA A 104 -14.88 -4.01 -15.44
C ALA A 104 -14.41 -5.46 -15.65
N VAL A 105 -13.20 -5.78 -15.22
CA VAL A 105 -12.68 -7.16 -15.25
C VAL A 105 -13.45 -8.09 -14.32
N GLU A 106 -13.83 -7.63 -13.12
CA GLU A 106 -14.71 -8.38 -12.21
C GLU A 106 -16.07 -8.71 -12.85
N LYS A 107 -16.56 -7.87 -13.76
CA LYS A 107 -17.78 -8.10 -14.55
C LYS A 107 -17.54 -8.90 -15.83
N GLY A 108 -16.33 -9.40 -16.06
CA GLY A 108 -15.98 -10.19 -17.23
C GLY A 108 -15.90 -9.40 -18.53
N LEU A 109 -15.66 -8.08 -18.47
CA LEU A 109 -15.51 -7.24 -19.66
C LEU A 109 -14.06 -7.25 -20.15
N LYS A 110 -13.86 -7.43 -21.46
CA LYS A 110 -12.53 -7.24 -22.07
C LYS A 110 -12.17 -5.76 -22.03
N THR A 111 -11.20 -5.41 -21.18
CA THR A 111 -10.93 -4.02 -20.81
C THR A 111 -9.50 -3.60 -21.18
N ALA A 112 -9.37 -2.43 -21.81
CA ALA A 112 -8.09 -1.76 -22.03
C ALA A 112 -8.04 -0.41 -21.33
N ILE A 113 -6.85 -0.03 -20.87
CA ILE A 113 -6.56 1.27 -20.29
C ILE A 113 -5.46 1.96 -21.09
N ILE A 114 -5.70 3.20 -21.50
CA ILE A 114 -4.75 4.03 -22.25
C ILE A 114 -4.10 5.02 -21.29
N GLU A 115 -2.78 5.02 -21.19
CA GLU A 115 -2.01 5.95 -20.35
C GLU A 115 -0.81 6.52 -21.11
N GLY A 116 -0.69 7.85 -21.10
CA GLY A 116 0.34 8.58 -21.83
C GLY A 116 1.58 8.93 -21.00
N ASP A 117 1.42 9.03 -19.68
CA ASP A 117 2.50 9.36 -18.73
C ASP A 117 2.81 8.13 -17.87
N VAL A 118 2.42 8.16 -16.59
CA VAL A 118 2.74 7.11 -15.63
C VAL A 118 1.50 6.58 -14.95
N VAL A 119 1.38 5.26 -14.89
CA VAL A 119 0.33 4.55 -14.15
C VAL A 119 0.23 5.07 -12.71
N GLY A 120 -1.00 5.21 -12.22
CA GLY A 120 -1.32 5.79 -10.91
C GLY A 120 -1.72 7.27 -10.96
N GLY A 121 -1.47 7.95 -12.08
CA GLY A 121 -1.86 9.34 -12.33
C GLY A 121 -1.37 10.30 -11.24
N THR A 122 -2.08 11.41 -11.04
CA THR A 122 -1.69 12.45 -10.08
C THR A 122 -1.64 11.93 -8.66
N CYS A 123 -2.65 11.19 -8.21
CA CYS A 123 -2.79 10.76 -6.82
C CYS A 123 -1.58 9.96 -6.32
N VAL A 124 -1.09 8.99 -7.11
CA VAL A 124 0.03 8.13 -6.72
C VAL A 124 1.37 8.82 -6.93
N ASN A 125 1.53 9.53 -8.05
CA ASN A 125 2.85 10.00 -8.47
C ASN A 125 3.20 11.39 -7.93
N ARG A 126 2.22 12.29 -7.81
CA ARG A 126 2.45 13.72 -7.55
C ARG A 126 1.42 14.35 -6.60
N GLY A 127 0.69 13.53 -5.85
CA GLY A 127 -0.50 13.95 -5.11
C GLY A 127 -0.57 13.33 -3.73
N CYS A 128 -1.63 12.56 -3.48
CA CYS A 128 -1.91 12.01 -2.16
C CYS A 128 -0.76 11.18 -1.61
N VAL A 129 -0.22 10.22 -2.35
CA VAL A 129 0.81 9.30 -1.81
C VAL A 129 2.05 10.06 -1.30
N PRO A 130 2.75 10.86 -2.12
CA PRO A 130 3.92 11.61 -1.63
C PRO A 130 3.53 12.63 -0.54
N SER A 131 2.39 13.33 -0.69
CA SER A 131 1.92 14.28 0.31
C SER A 131 1.70 13.64 1.69
N LYS A 132 1.06 12.46 1.74
CA LYS A 132 0.79 11.76 3.01
C LYS A 132 2.07 11.14 3.58
N ALA A 133 3.02 10.72 2.76
CA ALA A 133 4.33 10.28 3.22
C ALA A 133 5.08 11.41 3.94
N LEU A 134 5.11 12.61 3.33
CA LEU A 134 5.74 13.79 3.92
C LEU A 134 5.04 14.24 5.20
N LEU A 135 3.70 14.23 5.23
CA LEU A 135 2.92 14.56 6.42
C LEU A 135 3.14 13.58 7.58
N ALA A 136 3.35 12.29 7.29
CA ALA A 136 3.65 11.30 8.31
C ALA A 136 4.99 11.59 9.00
N VAL A 137 6.02 11.93 8.22
CA VAL A 137 7.34 12.32 8.76
C VAL A 137 7.23 13.62 9.56
N SER A 138 6.57 14.65 9.04
CA SER A 138 6.45 15.93 9.74
C SER A 138 5.63 15.83 11.03
N GLY A 139 4.57 15.00 11.02
CA GLY A 139 3.80 14.67 12.23
C GLY A 139 4.67 14.02 13.29
N ARG A 140 5.49 13.03 12.90
CA ARG A 140 6.42 12.36 13.82
C ARG A 140 7.47 13.32 14.38
N MET A 141 8.00 14.21 13.53
CA MET A 141 8.95 15.23 13.95
C MET A 141 8.34 16.20 14.97
N ARG A 142 7.08 16.61 14.74
CA ARG A 142 6.33 17.46 15.67
C ARG A 142 6.11 16.79 17.02
N GLU A 143 5.81 15.48 17.04
CA GLU A 143 5.72 14.70 18.28
C GLU A 143 7.06 14.65 19.01
N TYR A 144 8.16 14.42 18.28
CA TYR A 144 9.50 14.37 18.86
C TYR A 144 10.00 15.71 19.41
N GLN A 145 9.51 16.83 18.88
CA GLN A 145 9.81 18.17 19.40
C GLN A 145 8.97 18.54 20.63
N ASN A 146 7.93 17.77 20.98
CA ASN A 146 7.09 18.05 22.14
C ASN A 146 7.68 17.42 23.42
N GLU A 147 8.74 18.03 23.94
CA GLU A 147 9.48 17.53 25.10
C GLU A 147 8.59 17.32 26.35
N HIS A 148 7.65 18.23 26.61
CA HIS A 148 6.76 18.12 27.76
C HIS A 148 5.86 16.88 27.67
N HIS A 149 5.28 16.64 26.49
CA HIS A 149 4.46 15.45 26.25
C HIS A 149 5.28 14.16 26.37
N LEU A 150 6.48 14.12 25.77
CA LEU A 150 7.36 12.96 25.88
C LEU A 150 7.77 12.69 27.33
N LYS A 151 8.11 13.73 28.09
CA LYS A 151 8.47 13.61 29.50
C LYS A 151 7.30 13.08 30.35
N ALA A 152 6.07 13.48 30.06
CA ALA A 152 4.88 12.94 30.72
C ALA A 152 4.67 11.44 30.43
N LEU A 153 5.14 10.96 29.28
CA LEU A 153 5.18 9.54 28.92
C LEU A 153 6.42 8.80 29.47
N GLY A 154 7.32 9.49 30.17
CA GLY A 154 8.58 8.93 30.66
C GLY A 154 9.66 8.77 29.58
N LEU A 155 9.52 9.41 28.43
CA LEU A 155 10.47 9.40 27.32
C LEU A 155 11.37 10.64 27.35
N GLN A 156 12.66 10.44 27.03
CA GLN A 156 13.62 11.53 26.88
C GLN A 156 14.34 11.42 25.54
N VAL A 157 14.23 12.46 24.72
CA VAL A 157 14.85 12.55 23.38
C VAL A 157 15.73 13.80 23.36
N SER A 158 17.02 13.62 23.13
CA SER A 158 18.03 14.67 23.38
C SER A 158 18.12 15.72 22.27
N ALA A 159 17.93 15.34 21.01
CA ALA A 159 17.93 16.23 19.85
C ALA A 159 17.20 15.58 18.68
N ALA A 160 15.97 16.01 18.42
CA ALA A 160 15.26 15.57 17.23
C ALA A 160 15.83 16.32 16.00
N GLY A 161 16.22 15.57 14.97
CA GLY A 161 16.66 16.10 13.69
C GLY A 161 16.07 15.32 12.53
N TYR A 162 16.13 15.87 11.32
CA TYR A 162 15.68 15.20 10.11
C TYR A 162 16.63 15.49 8.94
N ASP A 163 16.82 14.49 8.09
CA ASP A 163 17.53 14.64 6.82
C ASP A 163 16.52 14.93 5.71
N ARG A 164 16.66 16.09 5.06
CA ARG A 164 15.75 16.50 3.98
C ARG A 164 15.76 15.52 2.82
N GLN A 165 16.94 15.01 2.44
CA GLN A 165 17.05 14.11 1.30
C GLN A 165 16.41 12.76 1.61
N GLY A 166 16.72 12.16 2.77
CA GLY A 166 16.12 10.91 3.22
C GLY A 166 14.59 10.97 3.32
N VAL A 167 14.02 12.13 3.70
CA VAL A 167 12.57 12.34 3.73
C VAL A 167 11.97 12.40 2.32
N ALA A 168 12.61 13.10 1.39
CA ALA A 168 12.19 13.14 -0.01
C ALA A 168 12.29 11.74 -0.65
N ASP A 169 13.39 11.04 -0.41
CA ASP A 169 13.62 9.68 -0.90
C ASP A 169 12.58 8.70 -0.34
N HIS A 170 12.21 8.84 0.93
CA HIS A 170 11.13 8.04 1.52
C HIS A 170 9.81 8.20 0.76
N ALA A 171 9.40 9.44 0.48
CA ALA A 171 8.17 9.73 -0.27
C ALA A 171 8.24 9.19 -1.71
N ASN A 172 9.35 9.40 -2.41
CA ASN A 172 9.57 8.94 -3.78
C ASN A 172 9.60 7.41 -3.89
N ASN A 173 10.24 6.74 -2.92
CA ASN A 173 10.29 5.29 -2.85
C ASN A 173 8.90 4.70 -2.58
N LEU A 174 8.10 5.32 -1.72
CA LEU A 174 6.72 4.87 -1.48
C LEU A 174 5.85 5.02 -2.73
N ALA A 175 5.91 6.18 -3.40
CA ALA A 175 5.19 6.42 -4.65
C ALA A 175 5.57 5.40 -5.73
N SER A 176 6.87 5.14 -5.89
CA SER A 176 7.39 4.17 -6.86
C SER A 176 6.91 2.74 -6.58
N LYS A 177 6.91 2.31 -5.31
CA LYS A 177 6.42 0.98 -4.92
C LYS A 177 4.92 0.83 -5.21
N ILE A 178 4.11 1.81 -4.82
CA ILE A 178 2.65 1.77 -5.03
C ILE A 178 2.34 1.75 -6.52
N ARG A 179 3.04 2.58 -7.31
CA ARG A 179 2.93 2.59 -8.77
C ARG A 179 3.21 1.22 -9.38
N SER A 180 4.33 0.60 -9.03
CA SER A 180 4.70 -0.73 -9.53
C SER A 180 3.65 -1.77 -9.15
N ASN A 181 3.14 -1.74 -7.92
CA ASN A 181 2.08 -2.64 -7.47
C ASN A 181 0.79 -2.45 -8.28
N LEU A 182 0.43 -1.20 -8.58
CA LEU A 182 -0.75 -0.88 -9.39
C LEU A 182 -0.61 -1.43 -10.82
N THR A 183 0.54 -1.21 -11.44
CA THR A 183 0.84 -1.72 -12.78
C THR A 183 0.80 -3.26 -12.80
N ASN A 184 1.43 -3.90 -11.82
CA ASN A 184 1.48 -5.36 -11.73
C ASN A 184 0.10 -5.96 -11.47
N SER A 185 -0.71 -5.32 -10.61
CA SER A 185 -2.09 -5.73 -10.34
C SER A 185 -2.94 -5.73 -11.61
N MET A 186 -2.91 -4.64 -12.39
CA MET A 186 -3.65 -4.56 -13.66
C MET A 186 -3.23 -5.63 -14.67
N LYS A 187 -1.92 -5.89 -14.78
CA LYS A 187 -1.41 -6.96 -15.65
C LYS A 187 -1.86 -8.34 -15.17
N ALA A 188 -1.85 -8.58 -13.86
CA ALA A 188 -2.24 -9.85 -13.26
C ALA A 188 -3.72 -10.18 -13.48
N ILE A 189 -4.59 -9.16 -13.50
CA ILE A 189 -6.03 -9.34 -13.78
C ILE A 189 -6.36 -9.33 -15.28
N GLY A 190 -5.37 -9.16 -16.17
CA GLY A 190 -5.57 -9.21 -17.63
C GLY A 190 -5.97 -7.89 -18.30
N VAL A 191 -5.91 -6.74 -17.61
CA VAL A 191 -6.15 -5.45 -18.26
C VAL A 191 -5.02 -5.12 -19.23
N ASP A 192 -5.37 -4.82 -20.48
CA ASP A 192 -4.41 -4.39 -21.49
C ASP A 192 -4.02 -2.92 -21.26
N ILE A 193 -2.74 -2.67 -20.97
CA ILE A 193 -2.21 -1.32 -20.73
C ILE A 193 -1.60 -0.80 -22.04
N LEU A 194 -2.31 0.12 -22.70
CA LEU A 194 -1.91 0.74 -23.95
C LEU A 194 -1.18 2.05 -23.65
N THR A 195 0.11 2.12 -23.98
CA THR A 195 0.91 3.32 -23.71
C THR A 195 0.74 4.35 -24.82
N GLY A 196 0.28 5.55 -24.47
CA GLY A 196 0.10 6.67 -25.40
C GLY A 196 -1.00 7.63 -24.97
N PHE A 197 -1.13 8.73 -25.71
CA PHE A 197 -2.23 9.67 -25.53
C PHE A 197 -3.47 9.14 -26.24
N GLY A 198 -4.56 8.99 -25.48
CA GLY A 198 -5.87 8.60 -26.01
C GLY A 198 -6.63 9.81 -26.57
N THR A 199 -7.16 9.70 -27.78
CA THR A 199 -8.04 10.69 -28.40
C THR A 199 -9.31 10.00 -28.89
N VAL A 200 -10.47 10.50 -28.47
CA VAL A 200 -11.76 10.01 -28.95
C VAL A 200 -12.00 10.59 -30.35
N LEU A 201 -12.05 9.72 -31.37
CA LEU A 201 -12.26 10.15 -32.77
C LEU A 201 -13.75 10.25 -33.13
N GLY A 202 -14.61 9.60 -32.37
CA GLY A 202 -16.04 9.56 -32.60
C GLY A 202 -16.72 8.51 -31.72
N PRO A 203 -17.98 8.15 -32.03
CA PRO A 203 -18.69 7.12 -31.29
C PRO A 203 -17.89 5.81 -31.34
N GLN A 204 -17.54 5.26 -30.17
CA GLN A 204 -16.94 3.94 -30.01
C GLN A 204 -15.58 3.74 -30.71
N LYS A 205 -14.89 4.84 -31.08
CA LYS A 205 -13.54 4.81 -31.70
C LYS A 205 -12.57 5.67 -30.91
N VAL A 206 -11.46 5.05 -30.50
CA VAL A 206 -10.38 5.71 -29.76
C VAL A 206 -9.07 5.48 -30.49
N LYS A 207 -8.33 6.56 -30.67
CA LYS A 207 -6.97 6.55 -31.18
C LYS A 207 -6.00 6.65 -30.01
N TYR A 208 -4.90 5.91 -30.05
CA TYR A 208 -3.84 6.04 -29.07
C TYR A 208 -2.45 5.96 -29.72
N GLY A 209 -1.50 6.69 -29.15
CA GLY A 209 -0.11 6.68 -29.61
C GLY A 209 0.75 7.68 -28.86
N LYS A 210 2.07 7.58 -29.03
CA LYS A 210 2.99 8.62 -28.57
C LYS A 210 3.17 9.65 -29.68
N VAL A 211 3.39 10.90 -29.30
CA VAL A 211 3.73 11.97 -30.24
C VAL A 211 4.96 11.55 -31.05
N GLY A 212 4.84 11.54 -32.37
CA GLY A 212 5.91 11.15 -33.29
C GLY A 212 6.01 9.65 -33.63
N PHE A 213 5.08 8.82 -33.16
CA PHE A 213 5.02 7.39 -33.48
C PHE A 213 3.72 7.01 -34.20
N SER A 214 3.68 5.80 -34.79
CA SER A 214 2.48 5.26 -35.44
C SER A 214 1.30 5.23 -34.46
N GLU A 215 0.21 5.84 -34.88
CA GLU A 215 -1.00 5.94 -34.08
C GLU A 215 -1.88 4.73 -34.38
N ASN A 216 -2.39 4.09 -33.33
CA ASN A 216 -3.27 2.94 -33.44
C ASN A 216 -4.71 3.37 -33.17
N VAL A 217 -5.64 2.80 -33.92
CA VAL A 217 -7.08 3.03 -33.72
C VAL A 217 -7.69 1.73 -33.22
N ILE A 218 -8.44 1.84 -32.12
CA ILE A 218 -9.19 0.73 -31.53
C ILE A 218 -10.65 1.11 -31.40
N THR A 219 -11.47 0.08 -31.36
CA THR A 219 -12.92 0.17 -31.24
C THR A 219 -13.35 -0.38 -29.89
N ALA A 220 -14.32 0.29 -29.25
CA ALA A 220 -14.81 -0.15 -27.95
C ALA A 220 -16.29 0.14 -27.79
N LYS A 221 -17.03 -0.81 -27.20
CA LYS A 221 -18.46 -0.64 -26.95
C LYS A 221 -18.75 0.55 -26.04
N ASN A 222 -17.95 0.71 -24.98
CA ASN A 222 -18.04 1.84 -24.05
C ASN A 222 -16.66 2.48 -23.86
N ILE A 223 -16.66 3.79 -23.59
CA ILE A 223 -15.45 4.58 -23.33
C ILE A 223 -15.64 5.35 -22.01
N ILE A 224 -14.70 5.20 -21.09
CA ILE A 224 -14.61 6.01 -19.86
C ILE A 224 -13.48 7.02 -20.01
N ILE A 225 -13.77 8.29 -19.75
CA ILE A 225 -12.78 9.37 -19.72
C ILE A 225 -12.38 9.62 -18.27
N ALA A 226 -11.13 9.30 -17.94
CA ALA A 226 -10.56 9.43 -16.60
C ALA A 226 -9.19 10.15 -16.66
N THR A 227 -9.10 11.21 -17.47
CA THR A 227 -7.87 11.96 -17.77
C THR A 227 -7.33 12.78 -16.58
N GLY A 228 -8.09 12.91 -15.51
CA GLY A 228 -7.67 13.60 -14.29
C GLY A 228 -7.75 15.12 -14.40
N SER A 229 -6.83 15.81 -13.72
CA SER A 229 -6.80 17.27 -13.62
C SER A 229 -5.37 17.79 -13.54
N VAL A 230 -5.21 19.08 -13.78
CA VAL A 230 -3.96 19.83 -13.68
C VAL A 230 -4.15 21.04 -12.77
N PRO A 231 -3.10 21.49 -12.05
CA PRO A 231 -3.20 22.69 -11.23
C PRO A 231 -3.46 23.93 -12.08
N PHE A 232 -4.26 24.85 -11.55
CA PHE A 232 -4.40 26.18 -12.14
C PHE A 232 -3.16 27.02 -11.82
N VAL A 233 -2.60 27.66 -12.83
CA VAL A 233 -1.41 28.53 -12.69
C VAL A 233 -1.82 29.96 -13.08
N PRO A 234 -1.77 30.93 -12.15
CA PRO A 234 -2.01 32.32 -12.47
C PRO A 234 -1.03 32.86 -13.52
N LYS A 235 -1.50 33.82 -14.34
CA LYS A 235 -0.64 34.47 -15.35
C LYS A 235 0.56 35.15 -14.67
N GLY A 236 1.75 34.93 -15.21
CA GLY A 236 3.00 35.52 -14.70
C GLY A 236 3.69 34.71 -13.59
N ILE A 237 3.18 33.53 -13.24
CA ILE A 237 3.84 32.60 -12.32
C ILE A 237 4.49 31.48 -13.12
N GLU A 238 5.79 31.30 -12.95
CA GLU A 238 6.53 30.13 -13.46
C GLU A 238 6.37 28.96 -12.49
N VAL A 239 6.14 27.77 -13.05
CA VAL A 239 6.02 26.52 -12.28
C VAL A 239 7.33 25.75 -12.44
N ASP A 240 7.79 25.15 -11.35
CA ASP A 240 9.00 24.32 -11.28
C ASP A 240 8.78 22.86 -11.75
#